data_AF-A0A3D4PDF0-F1
#
_entry.id   AF-A0A3D4PDF0-F1
#
_cell.length_a   1.000
_cell.length_b   1.000
_cell.length_c   1.000
_cell.angle_alpha   90.00
_cell.angle_beta   90.00
_cell.angle_gamma   90.00
#
_symmetry.space_group_name_H-M   'P 1'
#
loop_
_entity.id
_entity.type
_entity.pdbx_description
1 polymer ?
#
loop_
_entity_poly.entity_id
_entity_poly.type
_entity_poly.pdbx_seq_one_letter_code
_entity_poly.pdbx_strand_id
1 'polypeptide(L)'
;MSQHDSQFEFAANRRQFLRQAGGGFGALACASLLNSDKLLASSSAPQTHFAPRAKQVIYLFMHGGPSHVDLFDPKPALTKYAGQPLPESFGEVMTRRKVAANPLLQPLKPF
;
A
#
# COMPACT_ATOMS: atom_id res chain seq x y z
N MET A 1 -1.67 10.23 -29.20
CA MET A 1 -0.38 9.78 -29.77
C MET A 1 0.58 10.95 -29.57
N SER A 2 1.60 10.97 -28.72
CA SER A 2 2.38 9.95 -28.03
C SER A 2 2.87 10.48 -26.68
N GLN A 3 3.36 9.59 -25.85
CA GLN A 3 3.68 9.71 -24.42
C GLN A 3 4.80 10.72 -24.08
N HIS A 4 4.70 11.29 -22.87
CA HIS A 4 5.78 11.99 -22.19
C HIS A 4 6.71 10.96 -21.53
N ASP A 5 7.84 10.67 -22.17
CA ASP A 5 8.96 9.96 -21.53
C ASP A 5 9.72 10.94 -20.63
N SER A 6 9.50 10.87 -19.32
CA SER A 6 10.30 11.58 -18.33
C SER A 6 11.61 10.84 -18.08
N GLN A 7 12.61 11.06 -18.93
CA GLN A 7 13.99 10.66 -18.66
C GLN A 7 14.64 11.69 -17.72
N PHE A 8 15.15 11.24 -16.58
CA PHE A 8 15.98 12.08 -15.72
C PHE A 8 17.33 12.33 -16.42
N GLU A 9 17.48 13.49 -17.07
CA GLU A 9 18.76 13.91 -17.66
C GLU A 9 19.81 14.13 -16.56
N PHE A 10 20.84 13.29 -16.56
CA PHE A 10 22.04 13.49 -15.73
C PHE A 10 22.81 14.71 -16.25
N ALA A 11 23.20 15.64 -15.38
CA ALA A 11 23.82 16.91 -15.77
C ALA A 11 25.05 16.69 -16.69
N ALA A 12 24.95 17.14 -17.94
CA ALA A 12 25.90 16.79 -19.00
C ALA A 12 27.33 17.31 -18.73
N ASN A 13 27.49 18.48 -18.07
CA ASN A 13 28.79 19.11 -17.82
C ASN A 13 28.92 19.70 -16.40
N ARG A 14 30.15 19.77 -15.84
CA ARG A 14 30.45 20.33 -14.48
C ARG A 14 29.78 21.66 -14.17
N ARG A 15 29.70 22.56 -15.14
CA ARG A 15 29.05 23.87 -14.99
C ARG A 15 27.55 23.73 -14.73
N GLN A 16 26.89 22.82 -15.43
CA GLN A 16 25.48 22.50 -15.22
C GLN A 16 25.29 21.85 -13.85
N PHE A 17 26.16 20.90 -13.48
CA PHE A 17 26.15 20.29 -12.14
C PHE A 17 26.29 21.34 -11.02
N LEU A 18 27.27 22.24 -11.07
CA LEU A 18 27.45 23.27 -10.05
C LEU A 18 26.28 24.26 -9.99
N ARG A 19 25.70 24.62 -11.15
CA ARG A 19 24.49 25.47 -11.21
C ARG A 19 23.27 24.76 -10.62
N GLN A 20 23.11 23.47 -10.88
CA GLN A 20 21.96 22.68 -10.44
C GLN A 20 22.07 22.25 -8.98
N ALA A 21 23.27 21.94 -8.49
CA ALA A 21 23.53 21.64 -7.09
C ALA A 21 23.42 22.88 -6.19
N GLY A 22 24.04 24.00 -6.59
CA GLY A 22 23.97 25.26 -5.82
C GLY A 22 22.60 25.95 -5.93
N GLY A 23 22.05 26.05 -7.14
CA GLY A 23 20.75 26.67 -7.39
C GLY A 23 19.55 25.80 -6.99
N GLY A 24 19.70 24.47 -7.02
CA GLY A 24 18.63 23.53 -6.68
C GLY A 24 18.29 23.53 -5.20
N PHE A 25 19.28 23.63 -4.31
CA PHE A 25 19.03 23.74 -2.87
C PHE A 25 18.33 25.05 -2.50
N GLY A 26 18.74 26.17 -3.12
CA GLY A 26 18.05 27.45 -2.96
C GLY A 26 16.61 27.42 -3.49
N ALA A 27 16.36 26.70 -4.60
CA ALA A 27 15.01 26.50 -5.13
C ALA A 27 14.11 25.70 -4.17
N LEU A 28 14.65 24.70 -3.46
CA LEU A 28 13.90 23.96 -2.42
C LEU A 28 13.52 24.87 -1.24
N ALA A 29 14.45 25.70 -0.77
CA ALA A 29 14.17 26.67 0.29
C ALA A 29 13.11 27.69 -0.16
N CYS A 30 13.22 28.20 -1.39
CA CYS A 30 12.23 29.11 -1.98
C CYS A 30 10.85 28.44 -2.12
N ALA A 31 10.79 27.19 -2.59
CA ALA A 31 9.53 26.43 -2.67
C ALA A 31 8.88 26.24 -1.29
N SER A 32 9.68 26.01 -0.24
CA SER A 32 9.19 25.91 1.15
C SER A 32 8.57 27.22 1.65
N LEU A 33 9.22 28.36 1.38
CA LEU A 33 8.70 29.68 1.74
C LEU A 33 7.43 30.02 0.96
N LEU A 34 7.41 29.80 -0.36
CA LEU A 34 6.23 30.01 -1.20
C LEU A 34 5.05 29.11 -0.79
N ASN A 35 5.31 27.88 -0.34
CA ASN A 35 4.28 27.00 0.20
C ASN A 35 3.74 27.49 1.56
N SER A 36 4.61 28.05 2.40
CA SER A 36 4.23 28.66 3.69
C SER A 36 3.35 29.90 3.48
N ASP A 37 3.67 30.72 2.49
CA ASP A 37 2.92 31.92 2.12
C ASP A 37 1.70 31.63 1.23
N LYS A 38 1.43 30.35 0.93
CA LYS A 38 0.34 29.89 0.03
C LYS A 38 0.39 30.53 -1.37
N LEU A 39 1.58 30.87 -1.85
CA LEU A 39 1.80 31.51 -3.15
C LEU A 39 2.01 30.50 -4.29
N LEU A 40 2.14 29.21 -3.97
CA LEU A 40 2.14 28.15 -4.99
C LEU A 40 0.72 27.86 -5.46
N ALA A 41 0.55 27.70 -6.77
CA ALA A 41 -0.72 27.25 -7.35
C ALA A 41 -1.14 25.95 -6.67
N SER A 42 -2.38 25.90 -6.16
CA SER A 42 -2.90 24.70 -5.53
C SER A 42 -2.96 23.58 -6.57
N SER A 43 -1.99 22.67 -6.56
CA SER A 43 -2.24 21.34 -7.11
C SER A 43 -3.34 20.76 -6.24
N SER A 44 -4.55 20.68 -6.80
CA SER A 44 -5.72 20.15 -6.13
C SER A 44 -5.54 18.64 -5.94
N ALA A 45 -4.68 18.25 -5.02
CA ALA A 45 -4.77 16.93 -4.42
C ALA A 45 -6.21 16.79 -3.90
N PRO A 46 -6.89 15.66 -4.15
CA PRO A 46 -8.26 15.46 -3.72
C PRO A 46 -8.35 15.75 -2.22
N GLN A 47 -9.03 16.84 -1.88
CA GLN A 47 -9.21 17.22 -0.50
C GLN A 47 -10.20 16.26 0.11
N THR A 48 -9.78 15.61 1.19
CA THR A 48 -10.70 14.85 2.04
C THR A 48 -11.77 15.80 2.55
N HIS A 49 -13.04 15.40 2.51
CA HIS A 49 -14.17 16.21 3.00
C HIS A 49 -14.00 16.68 4.46
N PHE A 50 -13.13 16.00 5.22
CA PHE A 50 -12.76 16.35 6.58
C PHE A 50 -11.25 16.54 6.69
N ALA A 51 -10.85 17.49 7.54
CA ALA A 51 -9.44 17.64 7.90
C ALA A 51 -8.91 16.34 8.53
N PRO A 52 -7.79 15.78 8.05
CA PRO A 52 -7.22 14.57 8.63
C PRO A 52 -6.85 14.83 10.09
N ARG A 53 -7.39 14.01 11.00
CA ARG A 53 -7.21 14.16 12.45
C ARG A 53 -6.10 13.27 13.03
N ALA A 54 -5.74 12.18 12.34
CA ALA A 54 -4.73 11.25 12.80
C ALA A 54 -3.32 11.81 12.57
N LYS A 55 -2.56 12.03 13.65
CA LYS A 55 -1.16 12.51 13.59
C LYS A 55 -0.13 11.39 13.64
N GLN A 56 -0.49 10.24 14.22
CA GLN A 56 0.37 9.07 14.37
C GLN A 56 -0.48 7.81 14.26
N VAL A 57 0.06 6.77 13.63
CA VAL A 57 -0.61 5.47 13.44
C VAL A 57 0.31 4.38 13.96
N ILE A 58 -0.19 3.55 14.86
CA ILE A 58 0.47 2.32 15.28
C ILE A 58 -0.22 1.18 14.55
N TYR A 59 0.50 0.50 13.66
CA TYR A 59 0.01 -0.64 12.91
C TYR A 59 0.52 -1.93 13.55
N LEU A 60 -0.38 -2.71 14.15
CA LEU A 60 -0.05 -3.95 14.86
C LEU A 60 -0.46 -5.16 14.03
N PHE A 61 0.51 -6.01 13.68
CA PHE A 61 0.25 -7.28 13.02
C PHE A 61 0.21 -8.40 14.06
N MET A 62 -0.98 -8.67 14.59
CA MET A 62 -1.18 -9.66 15.64
C MET A 62 -1.57 -11.01 15.04
N HIS A 63 -0.95 -12.08 15.55
CA HIS A 63 -1.32 -13.44 15.16
C HIS A 63 -2.68 -13.82 15.77
N GLY A 64 -3.61 -14.29 14.95
CA GLY A 64 -4.90 -14.84 15.39
C GLY A 64 -6.13 -13.98 15.04
N GLY A 65 -5.93 -12.78 14.49
CA GLY A 65 -7.02 -12.02 13.88
C GLY A 65 -7.30 -12.51 12.45
N PRO A 66 -8.56 -12.65 12.03
CA PRO A 66 -8.89 -12.97 10.64
C PRO A 66 -8.45 -11.81 9.74
N SER A 67 -7.83 -12.10 8.61
CA SER A 67 -7.44 -11.06 7.66
C SER A 67 -8.68 -10.40 7.03
N HIS A 68 -8.54 -9.21 6.47
CA HIS A 68 -9.63 -8.60 5.68
C HIS A 68 -10.09 -9.51 4.53
N VAL A 69 -9.15 -10.29 3.96
CA VAL A 69 -9.44 -11.29 2.94
C VAL A 69 -10.26 -12.44 3.52
N ASP A 70 -9.98 -12.87 4.75
CA ASP A 70 -10.76 -13.93 5.42
C ASP A 70 -12.18 -13.47 5.74
N LEU A 71 -12.36 -12.20 6.07
CA LEU A 71 -13.63 -11.64 6.53
C LEU A 71 -14.62 -11.30 5.42
N PHE A 72 -14.17 -10.69 4.33
CA PHE A 72 -15.08 -10.04 3.37
C PHE A 72 -15.11 -10.70 1.99
N ASP A 73 -14.22 -11.65 1.71
CA ASP A 73 -14.20 -12.35 0.43
C ASP A 73 -15.01 -13.66 0.50
N PRO A 74 -16.08 -13.81 -0.30
CA PRO A 74 -16.84 -15.05 -0.38
C PRO A 74 -15.96 -16.21 -0.87
N LYS A 75 -15.97 -17.32 -0.13
CA LYS A 75 -15.14 -18.51 -0.41
C LYS A 75 -16.03 -19.69 -0.84
N PRO A 76 -16.53 -19.74 -2.09
CA PRO A 76 -17.43 -20.81 -2.55
C PRO A 76 -16.77 -22.19 -2.48
N ALA A 77 -15.44 -22.26 -2.62
CA ALA A 77 -14.69 -23.51 -2.47
C ALA A 77 -14.79 -24.09 -1.04
N LEU A 78 -14.80 -23.25 0.01
CA LEU A 78 -14.96 -23.73 1.39
C LEU A 78 -16.35 -24.32 1.63
N THR A 79 -17.38 -23.79 0.97
CA THR A 79 -18.72 -24.39 0.98
C THR A 79 -18.71 -25.75 0.27
N LYS A 80 -18.07 -25.84 -0.90
CA LYS A 80 -18.01 -27.08 -1.70
C LYS A 80 -17.27 -28.22 -0.98
N TYR A 81 -16.18 -27.91 -0.29
CA TYR A 81 -15.32 -28.89 0.37
C TYR A 81 -15.51 -28.93 1.90
N ALA A 82 -16.62 -28.38 2.40
CA ALA A 82 -16.92 -28.38 3.83
C ALA A 82 -16.89 -29.79 4.42
N GLY A 83 -16.20 -29.96 5.55
CA GLY A 83 -16.06 -31.25 6.22
C GLY A 83 -14.98 -32.17 5.65
N GLN A 84 -14.36 -31.83 4.52
CA GLN A 84 -13.30 -32.64 3.91
C GLN A 84 -11.91 -32.19 4.42
N PRO A 85 -10.92 -33.09 4.48
CA PRO A 85 -9.55 -32.70 4.76
C PRO A 85 -8.99 -31.81 3.65
N LEU A 86 -7.89 -31.10 3.92
CA LEU A 86 -7.20 -30.33 2.91
C LEU A 86 -6.72 -31.26 1.76
N PRO A 87 -6.96 -30.91 0.48
CA PRO A 87 -6.51 -31.75 -0.63
C PRO A 87 -4.98 -31.89 -0.68
N GLU A 88 -4.49 -33.08 -1.01
CA GLU A 88 -3.05 -33.38 -1.09
C GLU A 88 -2.32 -32.50 -2.13
N SER A 89 -3.04 -31.95 -3.11
CA SER A 89 -2.49 -31.03 -4.12
C SER A 89 -1.85 -29.76 -3.53
N PHE A 90 -2.19 -29.40 -2.30
CA PHE A 90 -1.63 -28.23 -1.61
C PHE A 90 -0.30 -28.51 -0.89
N GLY A 91 0.13 -29.77 -0.79
CA GLY A 91 1.36 -30.14 -0.10
C GLY A 91 1.31 -29.90 1.41
N GLU A 92 2.48 -29.83 2.04
CA GLU A 92 2.60 -29.65 3.50
C GLU A 92 2.37 -28.18 3.89
N VAL A 93 1.28 -27.92 4.63
CA VAL A 93 0.97 -26.57 5.13
C VAL A 93 1.44 -26.43 6.58
N MET A 94 2.37 -25.50 6.79
CA MET A 94 2.87 -25.14 8.11
C MET A 94 1.76 -24.48 8.94
N THR A 95 1.15 -25.24 9.85
CA THR A 95 0.09 -24.75 10.73
C THR A 95 0.52 -24.81 12.20
N ARG A 96 0.15 -23.79 12.98
CA ARG A 96 0.31 -23.83 14.44
C ARG A 96 -0.58 -24.93 15.01
N ARG A 97 -0.11 -25.75 15.94
CA ARG A 97 -0.94 -26.76 16.64
C ARG A 97 -1.55 -27.85 15.72
N LYS A 98 -0.95 -28.14 14.56
CA LYS A 98 -1.38 -29.22 13.63
C LYS A 98 -2.81 -29.05 13.10
N VAL A 99 -3.31 -27.81 12.92
CA VAL A 99 -4.66 -27.55 12.39
C VAL A 99 -4.84 -27.99 10.93
N ALA A 100 -3.76 -28.26 10.20
CA ALA A 100 -3.83 -28.80 8.83
C ALA A 100 -4.61 -30.13 8.74
N ALA A 101 -4.67 -30.89 9.84
CA ALA A 101 -5.45 -32.13 9.92
C ALA A 101 -6.96 -31.89 10.16
N ASN A 102 -7.37 -30.66 10.47
CA ASN A 102 -8.77 -30.35 10.70
C ASN A 102 -9.53 -30.33 9.37
N PRO A 103 -10.80 -30.76 9.37
CA PRO A 103 -11.65 -30.62 8.20
C PRO A 103 -11.86 -29.14 7.86
N LEU A 104 -12.03 -28.86 6.57
CA LEU A 104 -12.35 -27.54 6.07
C LEU A 104 -13.70 -27.07 6.63
N LEU A 105 -13.69 -25.89 7.23
CA LEU A 105 -14.87 -25.27 7.82
C LEU A 105 -15.61 -24.44 6.77
N GLN A 106 -16.92 -24.66 6.67
CA GLN A 106 -17.80 -23.80 5.89
C GLN A 106 -17.88 -22.39 6.50
N PRO A 107 -18.13 -21.35 5.69
CA PRO A 107 -18.46 -20.02 6.22
C PRO A 107 -19.64 -20.09 7.20
N LEU A 108 -19.52 -19.40 8.35
CA LEU A 108 -20.60 -19.35 9.34
C LEU A 108 -21.85 -18.62 8.84
N LYS A 109 -21.65 -17.63 7.97
CA LYS A 109 -22.72 -16.86 7.35
C LYS A 109 -22.63 -17.04 5.83
N PRO A 110 -23.75 -17.35 5.15
CA PRO A 110 -23.78 -17.29 3.70
C PRO A 110 -23.53 -15.85 3.26
N PHE A 111 -22.71 -15.70 2.24
CA PHE A 111 -22.54 -14.44 1.52
C PHE A 111 -23.60 -14.32 0.42
#